data_AF-A0A7C3I7M1-F1
#
_entry.id   AF-A0A7C3I7M1-F1
#
_cell.length_a   1.000
_cell.length_b   1.000
_cell.length_c   1.000
_cell.angle_alpha   90.00
_cell.angle_beta   90.00
_cell.angle_gamma   90.00
#
_symmetry.space_group_name_H-M   'P 1'
#
loop_
_entity.id
_entity.type
_entity.pdbx_description
1 polymer ?
#
loop_
_entity_poly.entity_id
_entity_poly.type
_entity_poly.pdbx_seq_one_letter_code
_entity_poly.pdbx_strand_id
1 'polypeptide(L)'
;MKDFNKEIGLRLKEVRKIYNGGFKATIEQFAAILGESKYNLTNYENGKANLPVRVLKVLYEIGINPLYIINGVGSKFADNEAGRILSEKIEQNKENDKDFTKMSSEELLHQAEILTVAAGNIMKIISERNKNE
;
A
#
# COMPACT_ATOMS: atom_id res chain seq x y z
N MET A 1 -8.55 25.88 12.98
CA MET A 1 -7.49 25.96 11.94
C MET A 1 -7.29 24.54 11.41
N LYS A 2 -7.43 24.30 10.11
CA LYS A 2 -7.17 22.96 9.55
C LYS A 2 -5.70 22.63 9.75
N ASP A 3 -5.42 21.49 10.36
CA ASP A 3 -4.06 21.01 10.54
C ASP A 3 -3.60 20.41 9.20
N PHE A 4 -2.98 21.25 8.37
CA PHE A 4 -2.55 20.92 7.01
C PHE A 4 -1.66 19.66 6.98
N ASN A 5 -0.80 19.51 7.97
CA ASN A 5 0.05 18.34 8.12
C ASN A 5 -0.76 17.07 8.39
N LYS A 6 -1.85 17.19 9.15
CA LYS A 6 -2.76 16.08 9.41
C LYS A 6 -3.48 15.63 8.14
N GLU A 7 -3.91 16.56 7.29
CA GLU A 7 -4.52 16.21 6.00
C GLU A 7 -3.51 15.51 5.07
N ILE A 8 -2.28 16.02 4.98
CA ILE A 8 -1.17 15.36 4.24
C ILE A 8 -0.93 13.95 4.78
N GLY A 9 -0.82 13.82 6.11
CA GLY A 9 -0.58 12.54 6.77
C GLY A 9 -1.68 11.51 6.51
N LEU A 10 -2.94 11.94 6.48
CA LEU A 10 -4.07 11.08 6.12
C LEU A 10 -3.96 10.57 4.68
N ARG A 11 -3.62 11.43 3.72
CA ARG A 11 -3.45 11.04 2.31
C ARG A 11 -2.25 10.11 2.10
N LEU A 12 -1.15 10.34 2.82
CA LEU A 12 0.00 9.43 2.82
C LEU A 12 -0.39 8.04 3.35
N LYS A 13 -1.20 7.99 4.42
CA LYS A 13 -1.71 6.75 5.00
C LYS A 13 -2.68 6.02 4.07
N GLU A 14 -3.50 6.76 3.31
CA GLU A 14 -4.35 6.18 2.27
C GLU A 14 -3.52 5.53 1.18
N VAL A 15 -2.48 6.21 0.69
CA VAL A 15 -1.58 5.67 -0.33
C VAL A 15 -0.90 4.39 0.17
N ARG A 16 -0.39 4.36 1.41
CA ARG A 16 0.20 3.15 1.98
C ARG A 16 -0.78 1.96 2.00
N LYS A 17 -2.07 2.23 2.22
CA LYS A 17 -3.10 1.17 2.25
C LYS A 17 -3.37 0.53 0.89
N ILE A 18 -2.98 1.19 -0.21
CA ILE A 18 -3.24 0.71 -1.57
C ILE A 18 -1.97 0.42 -2.36
N TYR A 19 -0.80 0.82 -1.86
CA TYR A 19 0.45 0.78 -2.61
C TYR A 19 0.85 -0.63 -3.09
N ASN A 20 0.59 -1.67 -2.30
CA ASN A 20 0.95 -3.04 -2.67
C ASN A 20 -0.09 -3.65 -3.61
N GLY A 21 -0.33 -3.03 -4.77
CA GLY A 21 -1.32 -3.50 -5.75
C GLY A 21 -2.75 -3.52 -5.23
N GLY A 22 -3.11 -2.62 -4.32
CA GLY A 22 -4.46 -2.55 -3.71
C GLY A 22 -4.49 -3.08 -2.29
N PHE A 23 -3.39 -3.67 -1.82
CA PHE A 23 -3.24 -4.15 -0.47
C PHE A 23 -2.43 -3.21 0.41
N LYS A 24 -2.71 -3.30 1.70
CA LYS A 24 -2.08 -2.46 2.71
C LYS A 24 -0.64 -2.89 2.97
N ALA A 25 0.30 -2.00 2.67
CA ALA A 25 1.67 -2.14 3.14
C ALA A 25 1.76 -1.83 4.65
N THR A 26 2.62 -2.57 5.35
CA THR A 26 2.98 -2.23 6.73
C THR A 26 3.71 -0.88 6.78
N ILE A 27 3.81 -0.27 7.96
CA ILE A 27 4.54 0.99 8.11
C ILE A 27 6.01 0.76 7.76
N GLU A 28 6.57 -0.36 8.20
CA GLU A 28 7.96 -0.76 7.98
C GLU A 28 8.27 -0.96 6.51
N GLN A 29 7.42 -1.71 5.78
CA GLN A 29 7.58 -1.92 4.34
C GLN A 29 7.55 -0.59 3.59
N PHE A 30 6.54 0.23 3.87
CA PHE A 30 6.38 1.50 3.15
C PHE A 30 7.47 2.51 3.52
N ALA A 31 7.93 2.53 4.76
CA ALA A 31 9.05 3.36 5.18
C ALA A 31 10.35 2.95 4.46
N ALA A 32 10.60 1.64 4.33
CA ALA A 32 11.75 1.13 3.58
C ALA A 32 11.72 1.55 2.11
N ILE A 33 10.55 1.47 1.45
CA ILE A 33 10.37 1.93 0.06
C ILE A 33 10.66 3.44 -0.07
N LEU A 34 10.22 4.23 0.90
CA LEU A 34 10.42 5.68 0.91
C LEU A 34 11.81 6.13 1.37
N GLY A 35 12.68 5.20 1.79
CA GLY A 35 13.99 5.53 2.37
C GLY A 35 13.88 6.25 3.72
N GLU A 36 12.82 5.98 4.49
CA GLU A 36 12.55 6.60 5.78
C GLU A 36 12.55 5.56 6.92
N SER A 37 12.69 6.03 8.16
CA SER A 37 12.47 5.17 9.32
C SER A 37 10.99 4.97 9.59
N LYS A 38 10.61 3.85 10.23
CA LYS A 38 9.25 3.61 10.73
C LYS A 38 8.75 4.80 11.58
N TYR A 39 9.63 5.35 12.42
CA TYR A 39 9.33 6.47 13.29
C TYR A 39 8.97 7.73 12.49
N ASN A 40 9.79 8.08 11.50
CA ASN A 40 9.54 9.23 10.62
C ASN A 40 8.22 9.09 9.87
N LEU A 41 8.00 7.95 9.22
CA LEU A 41 6.76 7.70 8.49
C LEU A 41 5.53 7.80 9.41
N THR A 42 5.63 7.27 10.63
CA THR A 42 4.55 7.37 11.63
C THR A 42 4.28 8.83 12.01
N ASN A 43 5.32 9.66 12.16
CA ASN A 43 5.13 11.09 12.45
C ASN A 43 4.50 11.83 11.28
N TYR A 44 4.88 11.51 10.04
CA TYR A 44 4.28 12.09 8.84
C TYR A 44 2.80 11.73 8.73
N GLU A 45 2.44 10.44 8.86
CA GLU A 45 1.05 9.98 8.78
C GLU A 45 0.14 10.58 9.87
N ASN A 46 0.71 10.92 11.02
CA ASN A 46 -0.04 11.53 12.12
C ASN A 46 -0.03 13.07 12.08
N GLY A 47 0.63 13.69 11.10
CA GLY A 47 0.76 15.15 11.00
C GLY A 47 1.68 15.77 12.06
N LYS A 48 2.47 14.96 12.78
CA LYS A 48 3.39 15.44 13.83
C LYS A 48 4.67 16.05 13.27
N ALA A 49 4.99 15.77 12.02
CA ALA A 49 6.13 16.33 11.30
C ALA A 49 5.74 16.63 9.86
N ASN A 50 6.40 17.64 9.28
CA ASN A 50 6.24 17.98 7.86
C ASN A 50 6.79 16.86 6.98
N LEU A 51 6.14 16.61 5.85
CA LEU A 51 6.59 15.64 4.86
C LEU A 51 7.76 16.24 4.04
N PRO A 52 8.97 15.65 4.06
CA PRO A 52 10.10 16.18 3.31
C PRO A 52 9.90 16.08 1.79
N VAL A 53 10.43 17.05 1.04
CA VAL A 53 10.39 17.05 -0.44
C VAL A 53 11.02 15.79 -1.04
N ARG A 54 12.07 15.23 -0.42
CA ARG A 54 12.66 13.96 -0.86
C ARG A 54 11.65 12.80 -0.87
N VAL A 55 10.73 12.76 0.10
CA VAL A 55 9.71 11.71 0.17
C VAL A 55 8.68 11.89 -0.93
N LEU A 56 8.29 13.14 -1.22
CA LEU A 56 7.42 13.46 -2.36
C LEU A 56 8.03 13.05 -3.70
N LYS A 57 9.36 13.23 -3.86
CA LYS A 57 10.08 12.77 -5.05
C LYS A 57 10.00 11.24 -5.21
N VAL A 58 10.31 10.50 -4.14
CA VAL A 58 10.23 9.03 -4.18
C VAL A 58 8.80 8.55 -4.43
N LEU A 59 7.79 9.21 -3.84
CA LEU A 59 6.38 8.93 -4.10
C LEU A 59 6.04 9.06 -5.60
N TYR A 60 6.53 10.11 -6.26
CA TYR A 60 6.35 10.28 -7.70
C TYR A 60 7.02 9.16 -8.51
N GLU A 61 8.26 8.80 -8.16
CA GLU A 61 9.02 7.73 -8.81
C GLU A 61 8.32 6.37 -8.70
N ILE A 62 7.63 6.10 -7.59
CA ILE A 62 6.85 4.87 -7.39
C ILE A 62 5.39 4.97 -7.86
N GLY A 63 5.03 6.04 -8.57
CA GLY A 63 3.73 6.18 -9.23
C GLY A 63 2.63 6.88 -8.45
N ILE A 64 2.97 7.61 -7.38
CA ILE A 64 2.02 8.38 -6.57
C ILE A 64 2.14 9.87 -6.88
N ASN A 65 1.01 10.52 -7.11
CA ASN A 65 0.95 11.95 -7.40
C ASN A 65 1.26 12.81 -6.16
N PRO A 66 2.35 13.61 -6.16
CA PRO A 66 2.67 14.50 -5.04
C PRO A 66 1.63 15.58 -4.80
N LEU A 67 0.96 16.06 -5.85
CA LEU A 67 -0.09 17.09 -5.73
C LEU A 67 -1.25 16.55 -4.92
N TYR A 68 -1.71 15.32 -5.21
CA TYR A 68 -2.73 14.66 -4.41
C TYR A 68 -2.31 14.60 -2.93
N ILE A 69 -1.07 14.22 -2.62
CA ILE A 69 -0.59 14.17 -1.23
C ILE A 69 -0.67 15.55 -0.55
N ILE A 70 -0.23 16.60 -1.24
CA ILE A 70 -0.13 17.95 -0.66
C ILE A 70 -1.52 18.57 -0.44
N ASN A 71 -2.38 18.55 -1.45
CA ASN A 71 -3.62 19.33 -1.45
C ASN A 71 -4.89 18.52 -1.76
N GLY A 72 -4.78 17.23 -2.06
CA GLY A 72 -5.92 16.36 -2.38
C GLY A 72 -6.51 16.55 -3.78
N VAL A 73 -5.85 17.30 -4.66
CA VAL A 73 -6.34 17.59 -6.02
C VAL A 73 -5.79 16.58 -7.02
N GLY A 74 -6.65 16.16 -7.95
CA GLY A 74 -6.30 15.26 -9.05
C GLY A 74 -6.29 13.78 -8.65
N SER A 75 -5.73 12.96 -9.53
CA SER A 75 -5.59 11.51 -9.30
C SER A 75 -4.57 11.22 -8.20
N LYS A 76 -4.78 10.11 -7.48
CA LYS A 76 -3.79 9.53 -6.54
C LYS A 76 -2.53 9.05 -7.26
N PHE A 77 -2.69 8.60 -8.51
CA PHE A 77 -1.62 8.05 -9.31
C PHE A 77 -0.96 9.16 -10.11
N ALA A 78 0.37 9.10 -10.19
CA ALA A 78 1.16 10.02 -10.98
C ALA A 78 0.87 9.83 -12.48
N ASP A 79 0.95 10.92 -13.23
CA ASP A 79 0.88 10.89 -14.69
C ASP A 79 2.25 10.49 -15.28
N ASN A 80 2.67 9.26 -14.93
CA ASN A 80 3.90 8.66 -15.39
C ASN A 80 3.73 7.13 -15.51
N GLU A 81 4.73 6.47 -16.08
CA GLU A 81 4.66 5.02 -16.32
C GLU A 81 4.47 4.23 -15.02
N ALA A 82 5.12 4.62 -13.93
CA ALA A 82 4.97 3.96 -12.64
C ALA A 82 3.53 4.09 -12.10
N GLY A 83 2.90 5.26 -12.26
CA GLY A 83 1.53 5.52 -11.85
C GLY A 83 0.52 4.74 -12.69
N ARG A 84 0.74 4.64 -14.00
CA ARG A 84 -0.06 3.80 -14.90
C ARG A 84 -0.01 2.34 -14.46
N ILE A 85 1.20 1.77 -14.32
CA ILE A 85 1.40 0.39 -13.86
C ILE A 85 0.76 0.13 -12.50
N LEU A 86 0.92 1.08 -11.56
CA LEU A 86 0.35 0.95 -10.21
C LEU A 86 -1.18 0.96 -10.25
N SER A 87 -1.79 1.85 -11.03
CA SER A 87 -3.24 1.93 -11.20
C SER A 87 -3.82 0.66 -11.82
N GLU A 88 -3.21 0.15 -12.89
CA GLU A 88 -3.60 -1.09 -13.56
C GLU A 88 -3.51 -2.29 -12.61
N LYS A 89 -2.44 -2.40 -11.83
CA LYS A 89 -2.29 -3.48 -10.82
C LYS A 89 -3.39 -3.42 -9.76
N ILE A 90 -3.76 -2.22 -9.30
CA ILE A 90 -4.82 -2.04 -8.32
C ILE A 90 -6.18 -2.40 -8.91
N GLU A 91 -6.44 -2.02 -10.16
CA GLU A 91 -7.69 -2.34 -10.85
C GLU A 91 -7.83 -3.84 -11.10
N GLN A 92 -6.79 -4.49 -11.61
CA GLN A 92 -6.75 -5.95 -11.79
C GLN A 92 -7.00 -6.70 -10.49
N ASN A 93 -6.47 -6.23 -9.36
CA ASN A 93 -6.69 -6.87 -8.06
C ASN A 93 -8.07 -6.56 -7.45
N LYS A 94 -8.75 -5.48 -7.87
CA LYS A 94 -10.15 -5.23 -7.47
C LYS A 94 -11.12 -6.10 -8.23
N GLU A 95 -10.85 -6.36 -9.51
CA GLU A 95 -11.67 -7.28 -10.33
C GLU A 95 -11.45 -8.74 -9.91
N ASN A 96 -10.23 -9.07 -9.51
CA ASN A 96 -9.90 -10.33 -8.85
C ASN A 96 -10.16 -10.21 -7.34
N ASP A 97 -11.41 -10.05 -6.92
CA ASP A 97 -11.84 -10.32 -5.53
C ASP A 97 -11.57 -11.82 -5.28
N LYS A 98 -10.33 -12.11 -4.91
CA LYS A 98 -9.70 -13.42 -5.02
C LYS A 98 -10.37 -14.34 -4.02
N ASP A 99 -11.29 -15.16 -4.51
CA ASP A 99 -11.84 -16.28 -3.77
C ASP A 99 -10.70 -17.28 -3.47
N PHE A 100 -10.06 -17.07 -2.32
CA PHE A 100 -8.95 -17.90 -1.83
C PHE A 100 -9.34 -19.39 -1.72
N THR A 101 -10.64 -19.71 -1.70
CA THR A 101 -11.11 -21.10 -1.67
C THR A 101 -10.82 -21.86 -2.96
N LYS A 102 -10.57 -21.16 -4.08
CA LYS A 102 -10.34 -21.76 -5.41
C LYS A 102 -8.87 -21.82 -5.84
N MET A 103 -7.96 -21.20 -5.10
CA MET A 103 -6.53 -21.17 -5.42
C MET A 103 -5.83 -22.47 -5.03
N SER A 104 -4.73 -22.78 -5.70
CA SER A 104 -3.82 -23.86 -5.29
C SER A 104 -3.06 -23.49 -4.01
N SER A 105 -2.52 -24.49 -3.31
CA SER A 105 -1.74 -24.26 -2.09
C SER A 105 -0.46 -23.45 -2.33
N GLU A 106 0.16 -23.59 -3.51
CA GLU A 106 1.34 -22.80 -3.92
C GLU A 106 0.99 -21.34 -4.18
N GLU A 107 -0.15 -21.08 -4.84
CA GLU A 107 -0.65 -19.73 -5.07
C GLU A 107 -1.03 -19.05 -3.76
N LEU A 108 -1.61 -19.79 -2.81
CA LEU A 108 -1.93 -19.31 -1.47
C LEU A 108 -0.67 -18.93 -0.69
N LEU A 109 0.38 -19.75 -0.72
CA LEU A 109 1.66 -19.41 -0.08
C LEU A 109 2.24 -18.11 -0.63
N HIS A 110 2.26 -17.97 -1.96
CA HIS A 110 2.75 -16.76 -2.59
C HIS A 110 1.91 -15.51 -2.23
N GLN A 111 0.58 -15.66 -2.16
CA GLN A 111 -0.30 -14.58 -1.70
C GLN A 111 -0.09 -14.26 -0.21
N ALA A 112 0.18 -15.25 0.65
CA ALA A 112 0.45 -15.02 2.07
C ALA A 112 1.76 -14.23 2.30
N GLU A 113 2.79 -14.47 1.48
CA GLU A 113 4.05 -13.71 1.52
C GLU A 113 3.83 -12.23 1.15
N ILE A 114 3.00 -11.97 0.13
CA ILE A 114 2.71 -10.62 -0.36
C ILE A 114 1.71 -9.89 0.57
N LEU A 115 0.74 -10.62 1.12
CA LEU A 115 -0.40 -10.08 1.86
C LEU A 115 -0.29 -10.41 3.34
N THR A 116 0.64 -9.76 4.04
CA THR A 116 0.92 -10.02 5.47
C THR A 116 -0.33 -9.94 6.37
N VAL A 117 -1.34 -9.13 5.99
CA VAL A 117 -2.62 -9.01 6.73
C VAL A 117 -3.59 -10.15 6.41
N ALA A 118 -3.57 -10.70 5.20
CA ALA A 118 -4.39 -11.85 4.79
C ALA A 118 -3.70 -13.20 5.07
N ALA A 119 -2.39 -13.19 5.34
CA ALA A 119 -1.56 -14.36 5.59
C ALA A 119 -2.13 -15.27 6.69
N GLY A 120 -2.72 -14.70 7.75
CA GLY A 120 -3.35 -15.49 8.81
C GLY A 120 -4.55 -16.31 8.33
N ASN A 121 -5.41 -15.72 7.49
CA ASN A 121 -6.56 -16.42 6.91
C ASN A 121 -6.11 -17.44 5.85
N ILE A 122 -5.12 -17.09 5.04
CA ILE A 122 -4.58 -17.95 3.99
C ILE A 122 -3.88 -19.19 4.60
N MET A 123 -3.04 -19.00 5.63
CA MET A 123 -2.38 -20.10 6.33
C MET A 123 -3.38 -21.04 7.00
N LYS A 124 -4.50 -20.51 7.50
CA LYS A 124 -5.59 -21.33 8.04
C LYS A 124 -6.19 -22.22 6.95
N ILE A 125 -6.49 -21.67 5.76
CA ILE A 125 -7.02 -22.43 4.61
C ILE A 125 -6.05 -23.55 4.20
N ILE A 126 -4.75 -23.25 4.10
CA ILE A 126 -3.71 -24.25 3.79
C ILE A 126 -3.70 -25.37 4.85
N SER A 127 -3.76 -25.01 6.14
CA SER A 127 -3.73 -25.98 7.23
C SER A 127 -4.95 -26.92 7.24
N GLU A 128 -6.11 -26.44 6.80
CA GLU A 128 -7.36 -27.21 6.74
C GLU A 128 -7.34 -28.20 5.56
N ARG A 129 -6.72 -27.85 4.44
CA ARG A 129 -6.55 -28.74 3.28
C ARG A 129 -5.57 -29.87 3.56
N ASN A 130 -4.42 -29.57 4.16
CA ASN A 130 -3.42 -30.58 4.53
C ASN A 130 -3.89 -31.56 5.62
N LYS A 131 -5.03 -31.30 6.27
CA LYS A 131 -5.66 -32.22 7.25
C LYS A 131 -6.66 -33.19 6.60
N ASN A 132 -7.09 -32.91 5.37
CA ASN A 132 -8.12 -33.67 4.65
C ASN A 132 -7.54 -34.52 3.49
N GLU A 133 -6.22 -34.47 3.29
CA GLU A 133 -5.43 -35.40 2.45
C GLU A 133 -4.77 -36.47 3.33
#